data_AF-A0A7X7FXG7-F1
#
_entry.id   AF-A0A7X7FXG7-F1
#
_cell.length_a   1.000
_cell.length_b   1.000
_cell.length_c   1.000
_cell.angle_alpha   90.00
_cell.angle_beta   90.00
_cell.angle_gamma   90.00
#
_symmetry.space_group_name_H-M   'P 1'
#
loop_
_entity.id
_entity.type
_entity.pdbx_description
1 polymer ?
#
loop_
_entity_poly.entity_id
_entity_poly.type
_entity_poly.pdbx_seq_one_letter_code
_entity_poly.pdbx_strand_id
1 'polypeptide(L)'
;MNKIINKIISIGIAILAAIAGLASLYFVIIKDANTEAMGSLNLTFVITYIMIILAIAAIILFAIFQIVSDKKQLIRTLIMLVIAAAIVLVAYFLAPSELSDIALRLEVGPTVYKWVGTALNVTYFTFFGVILAFLGTVIYVKIKN
;
A
#
# COMPACT_ATOMS: atom_id res chain seq x y z
N MET A 1 -13.38 21.36 11.60
CA MET A 1 -12.97 20.04 11.08
C MET A 1 -11.56 19.65 11.56
N ASN A 2 -10.51 20.44 11.31
CA ASN A 2 -9.13 20.12 11.74
C ASN A 2 -8.96 19.83 13.24
N LYS A 3 -9.63 20.58 14.13
CA LYS A 3 -9.53 20.34 15.58
C LYS A 3 -10.07 18.97 16.02
N ILE A 4 -11.13 18.47 15.37
CA ILE A 4 -11.75 17.18 15.72
C ILE A 4 -10.92 16.03 15.16
N ILE A 5 -10.45 16.14 13.91
CA ILE A 5 -9.57 15.15 13.28
C ILE A 5 -8.26 15.01 14.06
N ASN A 6 -7.62 16.12 14.41
CA ASN A 6 -6.39 16.09 15.22
C ASN A 6 -6.63 15.46 16.59
N LYS A 7 -7.78 15.73 17.22
CA LYS A 7 -8.15 15.11 18.50
C LYS A 7 -8.33 13.60 18.38
N ILE A 8 -8.98 13.11 17.32
CA ILE A 8 -9.14 11.67 17.04
C ILE A 8 -7.79 11.00 16.80
N ILE A 9 -6.92 11.63 15.99
CA ILE A 9 -5.57 11.12 15.71
C ILE A 9 -4.75 11.05 17.00
N SER A 10 -4.75 12.11 17.82
CA SER A 10 -4.02 12.13 19.09
C SER A 10 -4.52 11.07 20.07
N ILE A 11 -5.83 10.82 20.13
CA ILE A 11 -6.40 9.75 20.96
C ILE A 11 -5.95 8.38 20.45
N GLY A 12 -5.97 8.14 19.14
CA GLY A 12 -5.49 6.88 18.55
C GLY A 12 -4.01 6.61 18.83
N ILE A 13 -3.16 7.63 18.69
CA ILE A 13 -1.72 7.55 19.02
C ILE A 13 -1.53 7.27 20.51
N ALA A 14 -2.28 7.93 21.38
CA ALA A 14 -2.20 7.71 22.83
C ALA A 14 -2.58 6.28 23.23
N ILE A 15 -3.61 5.70 22.59
CA ILE A 15 -4.02 4.31 22.83
C ILE A 15 -2.91 3.34 22.38
N LEU A 16 -2.35 3.53 21.19
CA LEU A 16 -1.25 2.68 20.69
C LEU A 16 -0.01 2.78 21.59
N ALA A 17 0.34 3.99 22.03
CA ALA A 17 1.45 4.22 22.95
C ALA A 17 1.20 3.58 24.33
N ALA A 18 -0.03 3.64 24.84
CA ALA A 18 -0.42 2.99 26.08
C ALA A 18 -0.32 1.45 25.97
N ILE A 19 -0.78 0.86 24.87
CA ILE A 19 -0.66 -0.58 24.62
C ILE A 19 0.81 -1.01 24.55
N ALA A 20 1.65 -0.28 23.81
CA ALA A 20 3.08 -0.55 23.73
C ALA A 20 3.77 -0.42 25.11
N GLY A 21 3.41 0.61 25.87
CA GLY A 21 3.93 0.82 27.23
C GLY A 21 3.51 -0.28 28.21
N LEU A 22 2.26 -0.73 28.14
CA LEU A 22 1.77 -1.84 28.97
C LEU A 22 2.43 -3.16 28.58
N ALA A 23 2.66 -3.41 27.28
CA ALA A 23 3.34 -4.60 26.81
C ALA A 23 4.82 -4.64 27.22
N SER A 24 5.51 -3.49 27.20
CA SER A 24 6.90 -3.40 27.66
C SER A 24 7.00 -3.54 29.18
N LEU A 25 6.08 -2.93 29.94
CA LEU A 25 6.01 -3.11 31.39
C LEU A 25 5.69 -4.55 31.78
N TYR A 26 4.77 -5.22 31.07
CA TYR A 26 4.48 -6.65 31.26
C TYR A 26 5.75 -7.48 31.08
N PHE A 27 6.52 -7.23 30.01
CA PHE A 27 7.78 -7.93 29.76
C PHE A 27 8.82 -7.67 30.86
N VAL A 28 8.92 -6.46 31.38
CA VAL A 28 9.91 -6.09 32.42
C VAL A 28 9.53 -6.63 33.81
N ILE A 29 8.24 -6.62 34.17
CA ILE A 29 7.78 -6.95 35.53
C ILE A 29 7.58 -8.45 35.72
N ILE A 30 7.12 -9.17 34.69
CA ILE A 30 6.73 -10.59 34.82
C ILE A 30 7.85 -11.55 34.39
N LYS A 31 8.96 -11.02 33.84
CA LYS A 31 10.14 -11.84 33.53
C LYS A 31 10.92 -12.16 34.81
N ASP A 32 10.57 -13.28 35.42
CA ASP A 32 11.45 -13.97 36.36
C ASP A 32 12.64 -14.56 35.59
N ALA A 33 13.86 -14.39 36.10
CA ALA A 33 15.10 -14.76 35.41
C ALA A 33 15.28 -16.29 35.27
N ASN A 34 14.38 -17.09 35.85
CA ASN A 34 14.52 -18.55 35.97
C ASN A 34 13.42 -19.36 35.25
N THR A 35 12.54 -18.73 34.45
CA THR A 35 11.54 -19.47 33.66
C THR A 35 11.93 -19.47 32.18
N GLU A 36 12.61 -20.53 31.75
CA GLU A 36 13.00 -20.81 30.35
C GLU A 36 11.81 -21.09 29.40
N ALA A 37 10.61 -20.59 29.67
CA ALA A 37 9.47 -20.82 28.80
C ALA A 37 9.37 -19.72 27.74
N MET A 38 9.59 -20.11 26.49
CA MET A 38 9.37 -19.38 25.23
C MET A 38 7.98 -18.69 25.07
N GLY A 39 7.12 -18.68 26.10
CA GLY A 39 5.76 -18.15 26.09
C GLY A 39 5.62 -16.63 26.31
N SER A 40 6.53 -15.97 27.05
CA SER A 40 6.43 -14.52 27.30
C SER A 40 6.91 -13.68 26.11
N LEU A 41 7.95 -14.12 25.40
CA LEU A 41 8.36 -13.54 24.11
C LEU A 41 7.23 -13.64 23.08
N ASN A 42 6.48 -14.76 23.08
CA ASN A 42 5.36 -14.96 22.17
C ASN A 42 4.27 -13.89 22.36
N LEU A 43 3.92 -13.55 23.60
CA LEU A 43 2.88 -12.56 23.87
C LEU A 43 3.26 -11.13 23.40
N THR A 44 4.51 -10.71 23.63
CA THR A 44 4.99 -9.40 23.15
C THR A 44 5.04 -9.33 21.63
N PHE A 45 5.46 -10.41 20.96
CA PHE A 45 5.42 -10.50 19.49
C PHE A 45 3.99 -10.48 18.96
N VAL A 46 3.05 -11.21 19.59
CA VAL A 46 1.62 -11.20 19.22
C VAL A 46 1.04 -9.79 19.34
N ILE A 47 1.32 -9.07 20.42
CA ILE A 47 0.88 -7.68 20.59
C ILE A 47 1.47 -6.79 19.50
N THR A 48 2.75 -6.97 19.17
CA THR A 48 3.42 -6.20 18.11
C THR A 48 2.78 -6.45 16.74
N TYR A 49 2.49 -7.70 16.38
CA TYR A 49 1.80 -8.02 15.13
C TYR A 49 0.38 -7.43 15.08
N ILE A 50 -0.37 -7.49 16.19
CA ILE A 50 -1.68 -6.84 16.30
C ILE A 50 -1.55 -5.32 16.09
N MET A 51 -0.55 -4.68 16.69
CA MET A 51 -0.32 -3.25 16.51
C MET A 51 0.05 -2.89 15.07
N ILE A 52 0.87 -3.70 14.39
CA ILE A 52 1.20 -3.50 12.98
C ILE A 52 -0.07 -3.60 12.12
N ILE A 53 -0.90 -4.61 12.36
CA ILE A 53 -2.17 -4.79 11.64
C ILE A 53 -3.09 -3.59 11.89
N LEU A 54 -3.23 -3.13 13.13
CA LEU A 54 -4.03 -1.95 13.48
C LEU A 54 -3.49 -0.67 12.84
N ALA A 55 -2.18 -0.51 12.77
CA ALA A 55 -1.55 0.63 12.11
C ALA A 55 -1.83 0.62 10.60
N ILE A 56 -1.66 -0.53 9.94
CA ILE A 56 -1.98 -0.70 8.51
C ILE A 56 -3.48 -0.42 8.28
N ALA A 57 -4.36 -0.98 9.10
CA ALA A 57 -5.79 -0.74 9.01
C ALA A 57 -6.15 0.74 9.18
N ALA A 58 -5.53 1.43 10.14
CA ALA A 58 -5.72 2.86 10.36
C ALA A 58 -5.25 3.70 9.17
N ILE A 59 -4.10 3.37 8.56
CA ILE A 59 -3.58 4.03 7.35
C ILE A 59 -4.58 3.88 6.20
N ILE A 60 -5.06 2.66 5.97
CA ILE A 60 -6.02 2.36 4.90
C ILE A 60 -7.33 3.12 5.14
N LEU A 61 -7.89 3.04 6.35
CA LEU A 61 -9.14 3.73 6.70
C LEU A 61 -9.00 5.24 6.59
N PHE A 62 -7.87 5.81 7.00
CA PHE A 62 -7.62 7.24 6.90
C PHE A 62 -7.52 7.69 5.44
N ALA A 63 -6.81 6.94 4.60
CA ALA A 63 -6.72 7.20 3.17
C ALA A 63 -8.11 7.19 2.51
N ILE A 64 -8.93 6.17 2.82
CA ILE A 64 -10.31 6.07 2.33
C ILE A 64 -11.14 7.26 2.84
N PHE A 65 -11.09 7.55 4.13
CA PHE A 65 -11.86 8.65 4.73
C PHE A 65 -11.51 9.98 4.08
N GLN A 66 -10.23 10.24 3.83
CA GLN A 66 -9.78 11.47 3.19
C GLN A 66 -10.28 11.59 1.75
N ILE A 67 -10.22 10.50 0.98
CA ILE A 67 -10.74 10.46 -0.39
C ILE A 67 -12.27 10.68 -0.42
N VAL A 68 -13.01 10.05 0.48
CA VAL A 68 -14.49 10.11 0.52
C VAL A 68 -15.00 11.44 1.09
N SER A 69 -14.24 12.08 1.98
CA SER A 69 -14.63 13.35 2.61
C SER A 69 -14.68 14.52 1.63
N ASP A 70 -13.90 14.48 0.55
CA ASP A 70 -13.90 15.51 -0.49
C ASP A 70 -14.46 14.92 -1.80
N LYS A 71 -15.68 15.34 -2.18
CA LYS A 71 -16.34 14.90 -3.42
C LYS A 71 -15.49 15.14 -4.66
N LYS A 72 -14.72 16.24 -4.71
CA LYS A 72 -13.86 16.57 -5.85
C LYS A 72 -12.65 15.64 -5.88
N GLN A 73 -12.07 15.35 -4.73
CA GLN A 73 -10.99 14.38 -4.60
C GLN A 73 -11.47 12.96 -4.95
N LEU A 74 -12.65 12.56 -4.47
CA LEU A 74 -13.28 11.28 -4.79
C LEU A 74 -13.45 11.09 -6.30
N ILE A 75 -14.05 12.07 -7.00
CA ILE A 75 -14.24 12.01 -8.46
C ILE A 75 -12.89 11.93 -9.17
N ARG A 76 -11.91 12.73 -8.76
CA ARG A 76 -10.57 12.70 -9.38
C ARG A 76 -9.90 11.34 -9.20
N THR A 77 -9.98 10.76 -8.00
CA THR A 77 -9.45 9.43 -7.71
C THR A 77 -10.16 8.35 -8.54
N LEU A 78 -11.49 8.43 -8.67
CA LEU A 78 -12.26 7.50 -9.52
C LEU A 78 -11.85 7.59 -10.98
N ILE A 79 -11.67 8.80 -11.52
CA ILE A 79 -11.21 8.99 -12.90
C ILE A 79 -9.80 8.36 -13.08
N MET A 80 -8.88 8.62 -12.15
CA MET A 80 -7.54 8.02 -12.19
C MET A 80 -7.58 6.49 -12.11
N LEU A 81 -8.48 5.93 -11.30
CA LEU A 81 -8.68 4.49 -11.18
C LEU A 81 -9.24 3.88 -12.48
N VAL A 82 -10.19 4.55 -13.14
CA VAL A 82 -10.70 4.12 -14.45
C VAL A 82 -9.61 4.16 -15.52
N ILE A 83 -8.80 5.22 -15.56
CA ILE A 83 -7.66 5.32 -16.49
C ILE A 83 -6.65 4.19 -16.22
N ALA A 84 -6.31 3.94 -14.95
CA ALA A 84 -5.41 2.85 -14.58
C ALA A 84 -5.98 1.48 -15.01
N ALA A 85 -7.27 1.23 -14.77
CA ALA A 85 -7.94 0.02 -15.20
C ALA A 85 -7.92 -0.14 -16.74
N ALA A 86 -8.14 0.95 -17.48
CA ALA A 86 -8.05 0.94 -18.94
C ALA A 86 -6.63 0.59 -19.41
N ILE A 87 -5.59 1.14 -18.78
CA ILE A 87 -4.18 0.81 -19.08
C ILE A 87 -3.91 -0.67 -18.81
N VAL A 88 -4.36 -1.20 -17.67
CA VAL A 88 -4.20 -2.63 -17.33
C VAL A 88 -4.90 -3.52 -18.35
N LEU A 89 -6.12 -3.18 -18.77
CA LEU A 89 -6.85 -3.95 -19.78
C LEU A 89 -6.10 -3.96 -21.12
N VAL A 90 -5.67 -2.79 -21.61
CA VAL A 90 -4.89 -2.69 -22.85
C VAL A 90 -3.59 -3.49 -22.74
N ALA A 91 -2.87 -3.35 -21.62
CA ALA A 91 -1.65 -4.10 -21.35
C ALA A 91 -1.87 -5.62 -21.31
N TYR A 92 -3.02 -6.07 -20.79
CA TYR A 92 -3.39 -7.48 -20.75
C TYR A 92 -3.66 -8.03 -22.15
N PHE A 93 -4.37 -7.29 -22.99
CA PHE A 93 -4.60 -7.70 -24.38
C PHE A 93 -3.29 -7.78 -25.17
N LEU A 94 -2.34 -6.88 -24.92
CA LEU A 94 -1.03 -6.87 -25.58
C LEU A 94 -0.03 -7.88 -25.00
N ALA A 95 -0.28 -8.43 -23.81
CA ALA A 95 0.64 -9.39 -23.19
C ALA A 95 0.73 -10.68 -24.04
N PRO A 96 1.90 -11.32 -24.12
CA PRO A 96 2.03 -12.59 -24.85
C PRO A 96 1.17 -13.69 -24.22
N SER A 97 0.50 -14.49 -25.05
CA SER A 97 -0.27 -15.67 -24.63
C SER A 97 0.53 -16.97 -24.68
N GLU A 98 1.59 -17.00 -25.48
CA GLU A 98 2.45 -18.17 -25.64
C GLU A 98 3.62 -18.11 -24.67
N LEU A 99 3.90 -19.23 -24.00
CA LEU A 99 5.02 -19.34 -23.05
C LEU A 99 6.35 -19.22 -23.80
N SER A 100 7.26 -18.40 -23.28
CA SER A 100 8.64 -18.39 -23.75
C SER A 100 9.39 -19.63 -23.25
N ASP A 101 10.50 -19.98 -23.91
CA ASP A 101 11.39 -21.08 -23.48
C ASP A 101 11.85 -20.92 -22.02
N ILE A 102 12.06 -19.68 -21.58
CA ILE A 102 12.43 -19.37 -20.20
C ILE A 102 11.28 -19.68 -19.24
N ALA A 103 10.04 -19.32 -19.62
CA ALA A 103 8.86 -19.60 -18.81
C ALA A 103 8.58 -21.10 -18.70
N LEU A 104 8.80 -21.86 -19.78
CA LEU A 104 8.72 -23.32 -19.78
C LEU A 104 9.75 -23.94 -18.84
N ARG A 105 11.00 -23.47 -18.87
CA ARG A 105 12.08 -23.93 -17.98
C ARG A 105 11.84 -23.61 -16.51
N LEU A 106 11.12 -22.54 -16.22
CA LEU A 106 10.73 -22.14 -14.87
C LEU A 106 9.38 -22.73 -14.43
N GLU A 107 8.78 -23.62 -15.23
CA GLU A 107 7.49 -24.25 -14.98
C GLU A 107 6.38 -23.22 -14.66
N VAL A 108 6.45 -22.04 -15.27
CA VAL A 108 5.47 -20.97 -15.04
C VAL A 108 4.19 -21.30 -15.79
N GLY A 109 3.07 -21.36 -15.06
CA GLY A 109 1.76 -21.59 -15.66
C GLY A 109 1.35 -20.50 -16.66
N PRO A 110 0.60 -20.82 -17.73
CA PRO A 110 0.19 -19.87 -18.78
C PRO A 110 -0.51 -18.61 -18.22
N THR A 111 -1.38 -18.77 -17.22
CA THR A 111 -2.08 -17.66 -16.57
C THR A 111 -1.11 -16.71 -15.89
N VAL A 112 -0.14 -17.23 -15.14
CA VAL A 112 0.86 -16.41 -14.44
C VAL A 112 1.72 -15.67 -15.45
N TYR A 113 2.14 -16.36 -16.52
CA TYR A 113 2.94 -15.75 -17.59
C TYR A 113 2.24 -14.57 -18.27
N LYS A 114 0.93 -14.71 -18.57
CA LYS A 114 0.11 -13.62 -19.13
C LYS A 114 0.07 -12.40 -18.21
N TRP A 115 -0.09 -12.62 -16.89
CA TRP A 115 -0.10 -11.53 -15.90
C TRP A 115 1.28 -10.87 -15.72
N VAL A 116 2.37 -11.63 -15.81
CA VAL A 116 3.73 -11.08 -15.81
C VAL A 116 3.93 -10.17 -17.03
N GLY A 117 3.55 -10.63 -18.23
CA GLY A 117 3.60 -9.80 -19.44
C GLY A 117 2.72 -8.55 -19.34
N THR A 118 1.55 -8.68 -18.72
CA THR A 118 0.65 -7.55 -18.43
C THR A 118 1.33 -6.52 -17.53
N ALA A 119 1.92 -6.96 -16.42
CA ALA A 119 2.60 -6.08 -15.47
C ALA A 119 3.79 -5.35 -16.12
N LEU A 120 4.54 -6.04 -16.99
CA LEU A 120 5.63 -5.47 -17.76
C LEU A 120 5.11 -4.35 -18.70
N ASN A 121 4.06 -4.63 -19.45
CA ASN A 121 3.41 -3.67 -20.35
C ASN A 121 2.85 -2.45 -19.59
N VAL A 122 2.17 -2.66 -18.45
CA VAL A 122 1.69 -1.58 -17.59
C VAL A 122 2.84 -0.68 -17.15
N THR A 123 3.97 -1.28 -16.77
CA THR A 123 5.16 -0.54 -16.37
C THR A 123 5.68 0.31 -17.53
N TYR A 124 5.83 -0.25 -18.73
CA TYR A 124 6.25 0.52 -19.90
C TYR A 124 5.31 1.68 -20.23
N PHE A 125 4.00 1.45 -20.24
CA PHE A 125 3.03 2.52 -20.48
C PHE A 125 3.07 3.61 -19.41
N THR A 126 3.22 3.24 -18.15
CA THR A 126 3.27 4.20 -17.05
C THR A 126 4.54 5.04 -17.12
N PHE A 127 5.70 4.41 -17.34
CA PHE A 127 6.97 5.12 -17.50
C PHE A 127 6.96 6.07 -18.69
N PHE A 128 6.45 5.62 -19.83
CA PHE A 128 6.30 6.48 -21.01
C PHE A 128 5.34 7.64 -20.73
N GLY A 129 4.23 7.38 -20.05
CA GLY A 129 3.28 8.40 -19.61
C GLY A 129 3.91 9.46 -18.71
N VAL A 130 4.81 9.07 -17.79
CA VAL A 130 5.56 10.01 -16.94
C VAL A 130 6.48 10.90 -17.78
N ILE A 131 7.20 10.33 -18.75
CA ILE A 131 8.07 11.10 -19.66
C ILE A 131 7.24 12.12 -20.45
N LEU A 132 6.10 11.70 -21.02
CA LEU A 132 5.20 12.58 -21.74
C LEU A 132 4.63 13.69 -20.84
N ALA A 133 4.24 13.35 -19.61
CA ALA A 133 3.74 14.34 -18.65
C ALA A 133 4.81 15.38 -18.30
N PHE A 134 6.06 14.95 -18.14
CA PHE A 134 7.18 15.85 -17.90
C PHE A 134 7.41 16.80 -19.08
N LEU A 135 7.52 16.26 -20.31
CA LEU A 135 7.70 17.06 -21.52
C LEU A 135 6.53 18.04 -21.74
N GLY A 136 5.29 17.57 -21.55
CA GLY A 136 4.09 18.40 -21.64
C GLY A 136 4.10 19.55 -20.64
N THR A 137 4.60 19.31 -19.42
CA THR A 137 4.75 20.37 -18.41
C THR A 137 5.76 21.42 -18.83
N VAL A 138 6.93 21.01 -19.33
CA VAL A 138 7.98 21.94 -19.81
C VAL A 138 7.45 22.81 -20.96
N ILE A 139 6.76 22.20 -21.93
CA ILE A 139 6.17 22.91 -23.07
C ILE A 139 5.10 23.91 -22.59
N TYR A 140 4.21 23.49 -21.70
CA TYR A 140 3.15 24.34 -21.17
C TYR A 140 3.70 25.58 -20.46
N VAL A 141 4.72 25.42 -19.61
CA VAL A 141 5.37 26.53 -18.92
C VAL A 141 6.03 27.49 -19.93
N LYS A 142 6.68 26.97 -20.97
CA LYS A 142 7.32 27.79 -22.01
C LYS A 142 6.32 28.56 -22.88
N ILE A 143 5.11 28.04 -23.10
CA ILE A 143 4.06 28.74 -23.86
C ILE A 143 3.37 29.82 -23.02
N LYS A 144 3.26 29.59 -21.71
CA LYS A 144 2.57 30.50 -20.79
C LYS A 144 3.41 31.71 -20.38
N ASN A 145 4.73 31.58 -20.35
CA ASN A 145 5.70 32.66 -20.10
C ASN A 145 6.11 33.33 -21.41
#